data_AF-A0A2A2KR36-F1
#
_entry.id   AF-A0A2A2KR36-F1
#
_cell.length_a   1.000
_cell.length_b   1.000
_cell.length_c   1.000
_cell.angle_alpha   90.00
_cell.angle_beta   90.00
_cell.angle_gamma   90.00
#
_symmetry.space_group_name_H-M   'P 1'
#
loop_
_entity.id
_entity.type
_entity.pdbx_description
1 polymer ?
#
loop_
_entity_poly.entity_id
_entity_poly.type
_entity_poly.pdbx_seq_one_letter_code
_entity_poly.pdbx_strand_id
1 'polypeptide(L)'
;NLVRHGKGYPNHNDLRCSSSTHFSNQTLHPFLPKKITDVLSDPYTENLYTYAPRPTCSISNTNGCNSEFLFCDLSHYDTPRCSSKIRAGKQCEGYRRGENPCYHGSCENGICKEDESYSRSKTTHAKNNITNDGNEDCYNQHPCCEPWAIEGQCQSNPSTMDEKCSASCGKCSPKAYTLSDDCSDRYSKCEAFANEGKCDDGDPWMDENCRRSCSKCNQTRTEQCKSKTKFAFSCDKASAGCHNKYPCCSYWANSGECSANKDFMECYCPVSCKKCTPKYKYGECDDYALYCSARAETECKTSYWMTENCRKSCNSCDLSKNSQQECPKKS
;
A
#
# COMPACT_ATOMS: atom_id res chain seq x y z
N ASN A 1 22.43 -8.85 -28.45
CA ASN A 1 22.93 -9.54 -27.22
C ASN A 1 22.05 -9.16 -26.05
N LEU A 2 20.92 -9.86 -25.90
CA LEU A 2 19.96 -9.63 -24.80
C LEU A 2 20.55 -10.15 -23.49
N VAL A 3 20.55 -9.30 -22.47
CA VAL A 3 21.01 -9.61 -21.12
C VAL A 3 20.07 -10.67 -20.54
N ARG A 4 20.60 -11.88 -20.30
CA ARG A 4 19.89 -12.93 -19.56
C ARG A 4 19.65 -12.43 -18.12
N HIS A 5 18.44 -11.95 -17.83
CA HIS A 5 18.08 -11.44 -16.50
C HIS A 5 17.92 -12.53 -15.41
N GLY A 6 18.05 -13.82 -15.75
CA GLY A 6 18.00 -14.93 -14.79
C GLY A 6 19.30 -15.25 -14.05
N LYS A 7 20.42 -14.55 -14.28
CA LYS A 7 21.72 -14.87 -13.64
C LYS A 7 21.96 -14.24 -12.26
N GLY A 8 21.07 -13.36 -11.80
CA GLY A 8 21.24 -12.62 -10.54
C GLY A 8 20.48 -13.20 -9.35
N TYR A 9 19.50 -14.09 -9.57
CA TYR A 9 18.77 -14.71 -8.47
C TYR A 9 19.69 -15.74 -7.79
N PRO A 10 19.84 -15.73 -6.45
CA PRO A 10 20.69 -16.68 -5.76
C PRO A 10 20.27 -18.12 -6.08
N ASN A 11 21.15 -18.88 -6.75
CA ASN A 11 20.94 -20.31 -7.00
C ASN A 11 21.09 -21.15 -5.73
N HIS A 12 21.71 -20.57 -4.71
CA HIS A 12 21.93 -21.20 -3.43
C HIS A 12 20.86 -20.69 -2.48
N ASN A 13 20.12 -21.63 -1.92
CA ASN A 13 19.18 -21.47 -0.81
C ASN A 13 19.95 -21.00 0.45
N ASP A 14 20.49 -19.78 0.39
CA ASP A 14 21.36 -19.19 1.39
C ASP A 14 20.56 -18.24 2.27
N LEU A 15 20.31 -18.68 3.51
CA LEU A 15 19.61 -17.90 4.53
C LEU A 15 20.33 -16.59 4.89
N ARG A 16 21.60 -16.43 4.52
CA ARG A 16 22.34 -15.17 4.70
C ARG A 16 21.97 -14.11 3.65
N CYS A 17 21.38 -14.52 2.52
CA CYS A 17 20.99 -13.64 1.44
C CYS A 17 19.49 -13.30 1.48
N SER A 18 18.63 -14.28 1.77
CA SER A 18 17.19 -14.09 1.90
C SER A 18 16.53 -15.18 2.75
N SER A 19 15.30 -14.93 3.21
CA SER A 19 14.51 -15.94 3.94
C SER A 19 14.24 -17.18 3.07
N SER A 20 13.97 -18.31 3.71
CA SER A 20 13.71 -19.58 3.00
C SER A 20 12.52 -19.52 2.04
N THR A 21 11.59 -18.57 2.23
CA THR A 21 10.45 -18.29 1.34
C THR A 21 10.85 -17.64 0.03
N HIS A 22 12.06 -17.05 -0.06
CA HIS A 22 12.61 -16.41 -1.26
C HIS A 22 13.62 -17.33 -1.98
N PHE A 23 13.54 -18.64 -1.77
CA PHE A 23 14.37 -19.58 -2.51
C PHE A 23 13.75 -19.89 -3.87
N SER A 24 14.57 -20.08 -4.90
CA SER A 24 14.14 -20.20 -6.30
C SER A 24 13.06 -21.27 -6.52
N ASN A 25 13.18 -22.41 -5.82
CA ASN A 25 12.24 -23.53 -5.90
C ASN A 25 11.01 -23.41 -5.00
N GLN A 26 10.88 -22.33 -4.23
CA GLN A 26 9.71 -22.13 -3.38
C GLN A 26 8.50 -21.73 -4.19
N THR A 27 7.36 -22.10 -3.63
CA THR A 27 6.05 -21.72 -4.12
C THR A 27 5.85 -20.21 -3.97
N LEU A 28 5.49 -19.56 -5.08
CA LEU A 28 5.17 -18.15 -5.09
C LEU A 28 3.75 -17.96 -4.56
N HIS A 29 3.61 -17.62 -3.29
CA HIS A 29 2.32 -17.30 -2.71
C HIS A 29 1.86 -15.88 -3.11
N PRO A 30 0.56 -15.68 -3.43
CA PRO A 30 -0.55 -16.64 -3.44
C PRO A 30 -0.75 -17.39 -4.78
N PHE A 31 0.15 -17.24 -5.75
CA PHE A 31 0.01 -17.71 -7.14
C PHE A 31 0.28 -19.21 -7.34
N LEU A 32 -0.41 -20.07 -6.58
CA LEU A 32 -0.31 -21.52 -6.71
C LEU A 32 -0.75 -22.03 -8.10
N PRO A 33 -0.08 -23.02 -8.71
CA PRO A 33 1.08 -23.79 -8.22
C PRO A 33 2.45 -23.21 -8.65
N LYS A 34 2.52 -21.92 -8.99
CA LYS A 34 3.75 -21.32 -9.53
C LYS A 34 4.85 -21.29 -8.48
N LYS A 35 6.07 -21.56 -8.92
CA LYS A 35 7.30 -21.35 -8.15
C LYS A 35 7.88 -19.96 -8.44
N ILE A 36 8.77 -19.49 -7.58
CA ILE A 36 9.50 -18.23 -7.80
C ILE A 36 10.24 -18.25 -9.14
N THR A 37 10.82 -19.39 -9.54
CA THR A 37 11.41 -19.56 -10.89
C THR A 37 10.44 -19.31 -12.04
N ASP A 38 9.16 -19.59 -11.85
CA ASP A 38 8.17 -19.48 -12.92
C ASP A 38 7.85 -18.02 -13.24
N VAL A 39 8.02 -17.10 -12.28
CA VAL A 39 7.83 -15.65 -12.49
C VAL A 39 9.12 -14.90 -12.79
N LEU A 40 10.27 -15.56 -12.61
CA LEU A 40 11.55 -15.10 -13.14
C LEU A 40 11.72 -15.44 -14.62
N SER A 41 10.72 -16.07 -15.23
CA SER A 41 10.69 -16.36 -16.66
C SER A 41 10.03 -15.23 -17.46
N ASP A 42 10.52 -15.01 -18.68
CA ASP A 42 10.05 -13.96 -19.60
C ASP A 42 8.52 -13.96 -19.89
N PRO A 43 7.78 -15.10 -19.84
CA PRO A 43 6.33 -15.12 -20.06
C PRO A 43 5.49 -14.15 -19.24
N TYR A 44 5.87 -13.84 -18.00
CA TYR A 44 5.15 -12.86 -17.18
C TYR A 44 5.26 -11.44 -17.75
N THR A 45 6.46 -11.05 -18.18
CA THR A 45 6.72 -9.74 -18.79
C THR A 45 6.27 -9.65 -20.25
N GLU A 46 6.08 -10.78 -20.93
CA GLU A 46 5.67 -10.81 -22.34
C GLU A 46 4.16 -10.91 -22.56
N ASN A 47 3.41 -11.51 -21.62
CA ASN A 47 1.99 -11.84 -21.84
C ASN A 47 0.98 -11.12 -20.93
N LEU A 48 1.41 -10.57 -19.79
CA LEU A 48 0.48 -9.98 -18.81
C LEU A 48 0.41 -8.45 -18.88
N TYR A 49 1.50 -7.82 -19.28
CA TYR A 49 1.60 -6.38 -19.45
C TYR A 49 2.28 -6.09 -20.77
N THR A 50 1.71 -5.17 -21.55
CA THR A 50 2.45 -4.52 -22.62
C THR A 50 3.06 -3.25 -22.04
N TYR A 51 4.38 -3.15 -22.09
CA TYR A 51 5.02 -1.88 -21.77
C TYR A 51 4.53 -0.83 -22.76
N ALA A 52 4.26 0.38 -22.28
CA ALA A 52 4.11 1.52 -23.16
C ALA A 52 5.33 1.58 -24.11
N PRO A 53 5.15 2.01 -25.38
CA PRO A 53 6.25 2.15 -26.31
C PRO A 53 7.42 2.86 -25.63
N ARG A 54 8.63 2.31 -25.75
CA ARG A 54 9.80 2.96 -25.17
C ARG A 54 9.86 4.40 -25.66
N PRO A 55 10.21 5.37 -24.79
CA PRO A 55 10.40 6.73 -25.24
C PRO A 55 11.39 6.74 -26.40
N THR A 56 11.03 7.45 -27.46
CA THR A 56 11.80 7.54 -28.70
C THR A 56 12.41 8.92 -28.82
N CYS A 57 13.55 8.99 -29.49
CA CYS A 57 14.19 10.26 -29.80
C CYS A 57 14.75 10.20 -31.22
N SER A 58 15.14 11.35 -31.75
CA SER A 58 15.75 11.45 -33.07
C SER A 58 16.87 12.49 -33.06
N ILE A 59 17.65 12.53 -34.14
CA ILE A 59 18.67 13.58 -34.32
C ILE A 59 18.03 14.97 -34.34
N SER A 60 16.81 15.10 -34.88
CA SER A 60 16.04 16.35 -34.91
C SER A 60 15.32 16.67 -33.59
N ASN A 61 15.13 15.69 -32.70
CA ASN A 61 14.49 15.84 -31.41
C ASN A 61 15.25 15.06 -30.34
N THR A 62 16.38 15.61 -29.90
CA THR A 62 17.26 15.01 -28.89
C THR A 62 16.64 15.00 -27.48
N ASN A 63 15.58 15.78 -27.26
CA ASN A 63 14.79 15.80 -26.02
C ASN A 63 13.56 14.87 -26.07
N GLY A 64 13.37 14.11 -27.15
CA GLY A 64 12.21 13.23 -27.35
C GLY A 64 12.02 12.15 -26.28
N CYS A 65 13.06 11.86 -25.49
CA CYS A 65 12.99 10.90 -24.40
C CYS A 65 12.05 11.30 -23.25
N ASN A 66 11.71 12.58 -23.15
CA ASN A 66 10.72 13.15 -22.24
C ASN A 66 10.80 12.62 -20.78
N SER A 67 12.03 12.52 -20.26
CA SER A 67 12.31 12.09 -18.90
C SER A 67 13.59 12.76 -18.42
N GLU A 68 13.58 13.25 -17.18
CA GLU A 68 14.75 13.87 -16.55
C GLU A 68 15.94 12.89 -16.43
N PHE A 69 15.64 11.59 -16.36
CA PHE A 69 16.61 10.52 -16.15
C PHE A 69 17.11 9.89 -17.45
N LEU A 70 16.57 10.29 -18.61
CA LEU A 70 16.95 9.76 -19.91
C LEU A 70 17.57 10.84 -20.80
N PHE A 71 18.43 10.42 -21.72
CA PHE A 71 18.94 11.26 -22.80
C PHE A 71 18.92 10.48 -24.12
N CYS A 72 18.98 11.21 -25.23
CA CYS A 72 19.05 10.60 -26.55
C CYS A 72 20.49 10.21 -26.89
N ASP A 73 20.75 8.90 -26.95
CA ASP A 73 22.03 8.33 -27.36
C ASP A 73 22.06 8.22 -28.88
N LEU A 74 22.91 9.04 -29.50
CA LEU A 74 23.17 9.05 -30.93
C LEU A 74 24.47 8.31 -31.27
N SER A 75 25.34 8.07 -30.29
CA SER A 75 26.74 7.66 -30.52
C SER A 75 26.98 6.16 -30.58
N HIS A 76 26.14 5.35 -29.93
CA HIS A 76 26.40 3.92 -29.79
C HIS A 76 25.61 3.00 -30.72
N TYR A 77 24.65 3.54 -31.49
CA TYR A 77 23.70 2.74 -32.28
C TYR A 77 23.43 3.37 -33.65
N ASP A 78 23.06 2.53 -34.62
CA ASP A 78 22.68 2.96 -35.96
C ASP A 78 21.42 3.85 -35.96
N THR A 79 20.54 3.67 -34.97
CA THR A 79 19.35 4.50 -34.74
C THR A 79 19.37 5.15 -33.35
N PRO A 80 18.96 6.43 -33.24
CA PRO A 80 18.84 7.12 -31.96
C PRO A 80 17.96 6.37 -30.96
N ARG A 81 18.39 6.28 -29.70
CA ARG A 81 17.62 5.63 -28.64
C ARG A 81 17.75 6.33 -27.31
N CYS A 82 16.72 6.24 -26.49
CA CYS A 82 16.76 6.77 -25.13
C CYS A 82 17.58 5.85 -24.21
N SER A 83 18.56 6.43 -23.54
CA SER A 83 19.47 5.78 -22.59
C SER A 83 19.43 6.49 -21.24
N SER A 84 19.72 5.78 -20.16
CA SER A 84 19.78 6.33 -18.80
C SER A 84 20.94 7.31 -18.63
N LYS A 85 20.68 8.49 -18.06
CA LYS A 85 21.73 9.46 -17.73
C LYS A 85 22.71 8.93 -16.68
N ILE A 86 23.92 9.46 -16.75
CA ILE A 86 25.10 9.08 -15.99
C ILE A 86 25.21 10.00 -14.77
N ARG A 87 25.37 9.39 -13.60
CA ARG A 87 25.58 10.10 -12.34
C ARG A 87 26.93 10.85 -12.35
N ALA A 88 26.98 11.98 -11.65
CA ALA A 88 28.22 12.71 -11.44
C ALA A 88 29.36 11.82 -10.88
N GLY A 89 30.58 12.09 -11.34
CA GLY A 89 31.79 11.33 -11.01
C GLY A 89 31.96 10.03 -11.80
N LYS A 90 31.09 9.74 -12.79
CA LYS A 90 31.21 8.58 -13.68
C LYS A 90 31.61 8.99 -15.11
N GLN A 91 32.15 8.02 -15.85
CA GLN A 91 32.74 8.23 -17.18
C GLN A 91 31.66 8.48 -18.25
N CYS A 92 31.95 9.39 -19.20
CA CYS A 92 31.04 9.79 -20.27
C CYS A 92 31.69 9.88 -21.68
N GLU A 93 32.91 9.38 -21.87
CA GLU A 93 33.69 9.50 -23.13
C GLU A 93 33.11 8.77 -24.36
N GLY A 94 32.13 7.89 -24.15
CA GLY A 94 31.47 7.13 -25.23
C GLY A 94 30.51 7.96 -26.09
N TYR A 95 30.17 9.18 -25.66
CA TYR A 95 29.14 10.02 -26.26
C TYR A 95 29.77 11.22 -26.98
N ARG A 96 29.81 11.17 -28.32
CA ARG A 96 30.63 12.06 -29.17
C ARG A 96 29.83 12.90 -30.16
N ARG A 97 28.52 12.73 -30.24
CA ARG A 97 27.65 13.39 -31.23
C ARG A 97 26.92 14.61 -30.67
N GLY A 98 27.47 15.21 -29.62
CA GLY A 98 26.91 16.40 -28.98
C GLY A 98 25.73 16.12 -28.04
N GLU A 99 25.48 14.86 -27.69
CA GLU A 99 24.52 14.52 -26.64
C GLU A 99 25.07 14.83 -25.24
N ASN A 100 24.18 15.10 -24.28
CA ASN A 100 24.55 15.23 -22.88
C ASN A 100 24.09 14.00 -22.08
N PRO A 101 25.00 13.07 -21.78
CA PRO A 101 24.67 11.88 -21.01
C PRO A 101 24.59 12.15 -19.51
N CYS A 102 25.00 13.32 -19.00
CA CYS A 102 25.16 13.57 -17.57
C CYS A 102 23.86 14.06 -16.90
N TYR A 103 23.58 13.52 -15.72
CA TYR A 103 22.44 13.92 -14.89
C TYR A 103 22.75 15.21 -14.11
N HIS A 104 21.94 16.26 -14.28
CA HIS A 104 22.13 17.62 -13.72
C HIS A 104 23.56 18.15 -13.85
N GLY A 105 24.10 18.06 -15.07
CA GLY A 105 25.49 18.36 -15.30
C GLY A 105 25.94 18.14 -16.74
N SER A 106 27.24 18.30 -16.99
CA SER A 106 27.87 18.12 -18.30
C SER A 106 29.06 17.16 -18.26
N CYS A 107 29.35 16.55 -19.41
CA CYS A 107 30.53 15.70 -19.58
C CYS A 107 31.77 16.59 -19.75
N GLU A 108 32.64 16.61 -18.76
CA GLU A 108 33.88 17.39 -18.76
C GLU A 108 35.08 16.48 -18.50
N ASN A 109 36.07 16.53 -19.39
CA ASN A 109 37.27 15.67 -19.32
C ASN A 109 36.91 14.18 -19.15
N GLY A 110 35.87 13.73 -19.84
CA GLY A 110 35.43 12.34 -19.80
C GLY A 110 34.67 11.93 -18.54
N ILE A 111 34.37 12.87 -17.63
CA ILE A 111 33.63 12.61 -16.40
C ILE A 111 32.43 13.54 -16.28
N CYS A 112 31.29 13.02 -15.85
CA CYS A 112 30.12 13.85 -15.55
C CYS A 112 30.36 14.72 -14.32
N LYS A 113 30.23 16.04 -14.47
CA LYS A 113 30.27 17.01 -13.37
C LYS A 113 28.89 17.62 -13.14
N GLU A 114 28.51 17.84 -11.88
CA GLU A 114 27.23 18.49 -11.53
C GLU A 114 27.28 20.00 -11.82
N ASP A 115 26.16 20.56 -12.29
CA ASP A 115 25.99 22.00 -12.46
C ASP A 115 25.98 22.71 -11.10
N GLU A 116 26.65 23.87 -10.99
CA GLU A 116 26.70 24.65 -9.74
C GLU A 116 25.31 25.10 -9.25
N SER A 117 24.34 25.27 -10.16
CA SER A 117 22.95 25.63 -9.84
C SER A 117 22.21 24.50 -9.13
N TYR A 118 22.45 23.23 -9.54
CA TYR A 118 21.91 22.05 -8.88
C TYR A 118 22.59 21.79 -7.53
N SER A 119 23.90 22.05 -7.45
CA SER A 119 24.65 22.01 -6.19
C SER A 119 24.17 23.07 -5.17
N ARG A 120 23.80 24.28 -5.65
CA ARG A 120 23.15 25.32 -4.84
C ARG A 120 21.74 24.94 -4.39
N SER A 121 20.98 24.24 -5.22
CA SER A 121 19.67 23.69 -4.84
C SER A 121 19.77 22.65 -3.71
N LYS A 122 20.85 21.85 -3.68
CA LYS A 122 21.21 21.00 -2.51
C LYS A 122 21.59 21.80 -1.25
N THR A 123 22.06 23.05 -1.38
CA THR A 123 22.54 23.88 -0.26
C THR A 123 21.57 24.96 0.21
N THR A 124 20.42 25.16 -0.46
CA THR A 124 19.31 26.01 0.03
C THR A 124 18.41 25.33 1.07
N HIS A 125 18.77 24.14 1.55
CA HIS A 125 18.38 23.76 2.91
C HIS A 125 19.15 24.63 3.90
N ALA A 126 18.62 25.83 4.12
CA ALA A 126 18.93 26.63 5.28
C ALA A 126 18.87 25.71 6.50
N LYS A 127 20.00 25.61 7.20
CA LYS A 127 20.13 24.98 8.50
C LYS A 127 19.25 25.72 9.50
N ASN A 128 17.95 25.47 9.46
CA ASN A 128 17.11 25.65 10.63
C ASN A 128 17.39 24.44 11.52
N ASN A 129 17.96 24.72 12.70
CA ASN A 129 18.14 23.76 13.78
C ASN A 129 16.81 23.04 14.07
N ILE A 130 16.63 21.84 13.51
CA ILE A 130 15.77 20.80 14.06
C ILE A 130 16.50 19.46 13.89
N THR A 131 16.51 18.73 14.98
CA THR A 131 17.26 17.52 15.29
C THR A 131 16.97 16.33 14.38
N ASN A 132 18.02 15.56 14.08
CA ASN A 132 18.02 14.16 13.62
C ASN A 132 17.13 13.79 12.43
N ASP A 133 17.68 13.96 11.22
CA ASP A 133 17.33 13.13 10.08
C ASP A 133 17.82 11.69 10.35
N GLY A 134 16.88 10.81 10.68
CA GLY A 134 17.13 9.43 11.05
C GLY A 134 15.85 8.64 11.15
N ASN A 135 15.22 8.37 9.99
CA ASN A 135 14.21 7.34 9.78
C ASN A 135 13.05 7.37 10.80
N GLU A 136 12.20 8.40 10.71
CA GLU A 136 10.91 8.39 11.40
C GLU A 136 9.99 7.39 10.72
N ASP A 137 9.73 6.27 11.39
CA ASP A 137 8.82 5.19 10.96
C ASP A 137 7.56 5.10 11.83
N CYS A 138 7.46 5.93 12.87
CA CYS A 138 6.34 5.92 13.80
C CYS A 138 5.27 6.91 13.35
N TYR A 139 4.27 6.43 12.62
CA TYR A 139 3.12 7.24 12.21
C TYR A 139 1.81 6.59 12.63
N ASN A 140 0.80 7.42 12.84
CA ASN A 140 -0.57 6.97 12.77
C ASN A 140 -1.01 6.89 11.31
N GLN A 141 -2.02 6.07 11.05
CA GLN A 141 -2.65 5.86 9.75
C GLN A 141 -3.97 6.62 9.61
N HIS A 142 -4.44 7.29 10.67
CA HIS A 142 -5.75 7.93 10.67
C HIS A 142 -5.78 9.18 11.56
N PRO A 143 -6.47 10.27 11.14
CA PRO A 143 -6.53 11.53 11.89
C PRO A 143 -7.20 11.42 13.26
N CYS A 144 -8.00 10.36 13.47
CA CYS A 144 -8.70 10.12 14.73
C CYS A 144 -7.93 9.26 15.73
N CYS A 145 -6.66 8.93 15.47
CA CYS A 145 -5.90 8.09 16.38
C CYS A 145 -5.68 8.72 17.77
N GLU A 146 -5.43 10.02 17.85
CA GLU A 146 -5.30 10.75 19.12
C GLU A 146 -6.63 10.76 19.92
N PRO A 147 -7.77 11.22 19.37
CA PRO A 147 -9.04 11.20 20.12
C PRO A 147 -9.48 9.78 20.50
N TRP A 148 -9.28 8.77 19.64
CA TRP A 148 -9.59 7.38 19.98
C TRP A 148 -8.70 6.83 21.10
N ALA A 149 -7.41 7.19 21.13
CA ALA A 149 -6.53 6.81 22.21
C ALA A 149 -6.98 7.42 23.55
N ILE A 150 -7.39 8.70 23.55
CA ILE A 150 -7.97 9.38 24.72
C ILE A 150 -9.26 8.69 25.19
N GLU A 151 -10.08 8.20 24.27
CA GLU A 151 -11.32 7.45 24.55
C GLU A 151 -11.08 6.00 25.03
N GLY A 152 -9.83 5.55 25.15
CA GLY A 152 -9.50 4.20 25.64
C GLY A 152 -9.62 3.10 24.59
N GLN A 153 -9.62 3.45 23.30
CA GLN A 153 -9.69 2.47 22.21
C GLN A 153 -8.45 1.58 22.14
N CYS A 154 -7.28 2.06 22.58
CA CYS A 154 -6.06 1.26 22.60
C CYS A 154 -6.19 0.00 23.48
N GLN A 155 -7.00 0.06 24.53
CA GLN A 155 -7.28 -1.07 25.43
C GLN A 155 -8.50 -1.87 24.97
N SER A 156 -9.51 -1.18 24.45
CA SER A 156 -10.80 -1.79 24.07
C SER A 156 -10.74 -2.50 22.72
N ASN A 157 -9.94 -1.98 21.78
CA ASN A 157 -9.79 -2.47 20.41
C ASN A 157 -8.29 -2.54 19.99
N PRO A 158 -7.46 -3.31 20.73
CA PRO A 158 -6.00 -3.27 20.58
C PRO A 158 -5.54 -3.67 19.16
N SER A 159 -6.15 -4.68 18.53
CA SER A 159 -5.73 -5.11 17.19
C SER A 159 -5.82 -3.98 16.14
N THR A 160 -6.95 -3.29 16.09
CA THR A 160 -7.17 -2.20 15.13
C THR A 160 -6.35 -0.96 15.48
N MET A 161 -6.22 -0.67 16.77
CA MET A 161 -5.51 0.51 17.24
C MET A 161 -3.99 0.35 17.17
N ASP A 162 -3.46 -0.87 17.32
CA ASP A 162 -2.04 -1.16 17.17
C ASP A 162 -1.59 -1.00 15.72
N GLU A 163 -2.43 -1.44 14.77
CA GLU A 163 -2.19 -1.33 13.32
C GLU A 163 -2.34 0.11 12.83
N LYS A 164 -3.41 0.80 13.23
CA LYS A 164 -3.74 2.12 12.67
C LYS A 164 -3.20 3.28 13.49
N CYS A 165 -3.00 3.11 14.79
CA CYS A 165 -2.75 4.20 15.72
C CYS A 165 -1.52 3.90 16.59
N SER A 166 -0.49 3.32 15.97
CA SER A 166 0.71 2.84 16.64
C SER A 166 1.39 3.91 17.50
N ALA A 167 1.46 5.16 17.02
CA ALA A 167 2.05 6.27 17.76
C ALA A 167 1.16 6.70 18.93
N SER A 168 -0.15 6.88 18.70
CA SER A 168 -1.10 7.35 19.73
C SER A 168 -1.32 6.32 20.84
N CYS A 169 -1.22 5.03 20.53
CA CYS A 169 -1.30 3.94 21.50
C CYS A 169 0.04 3.56 22.12
N GLY A 170 1.11 4.30 21.83
CA GLY A 170 2.43 4.10 22.44
C GLY A 170 3.14 2.82 22.01
N LYS A 171 2.78 2.23 20.86
CA LYS A 171 3.51 1.08 20.26
C LYS A 171 4.83 1.50 19.64
N CYS A 172 4.90 2.75 19.24
CA CYS A 172 6.12 3.43 18.87
C CYS A 172 6.09 4.85 19.43
N SER A 173 7.24 5.51 19.46
CA SER A 173 7.35 6.90 19.90
C SER A 173 8.04 7.71 18.81
N PRO A 174 7.38 8.74 18.27
CA PRO A 174 7.97 9.57 17.24
C PRO A 174 9.12 10.40 17.82
N LYS A 175 10.17 10.54 17.02
CA LYS A 175 11.40 11.28 17.32
C LYS A 175 11.46 12.60 16.56
N ALA A 176 10.85 12.67 15.38
CA ALA A 176 10.93 13.81 14.47
C ALA A 176 9.77 14.80 14.62
N TYR A 177 8.68 14.42 15.27
CA TYR A 177 7.50 15.27 15.46
C TYR A 177 6.84 15.06 16.83
N THR A 178 5.94 15.97 17.20
CA THR A 178 5.16 15.87 18.45
C THR A 178 3.72 15.49 18.13
N LEU A 179 3.17 14.50 18.85
CA LEU A 179 1.81 14.00 18.61
C LEU A 179 0.73 15.06 18.85
N SER A 180 0.95 15.94 19.84
CA SER A 180 0.02 17.01 20.20
C SER A 180 0.04 18.20 19.24
N ASP A 181 0.99 18.24 18.28
CA ASP A 181 0.99 19.26 17.25
C ASP A 181 -0.10 18.95 16.22
N ASP A 182 -1.12 19.82 16.24
CA ASP A 182 -2.29 19.66 15.41
C ASP A 182 -1.99 20.03 13.95
N CYS A 183 -1.11 21.00 13.69
CA CYS A 183 -0.94 21.63 12.37
C CYS A 183 0.53 21.61 11.91
N SER A 184 1.13 20.43 11.83
CA SER A 184 2.41 20.21 11.15
C SER A 184 2.36 19.07 10.16
N ASP A 185 3.32 19.13 9.23
CA ASP A 185 3.67 17.99 8.40
C ASP A 185 4.62 17.10 9.20
N ARG A 186 4.19 15.87 9.43
CA ARG A 186 4.94 14.85 10.16
C ARG A 186 5.84 14.06 9.23
N TYR A 187 5.46 13.95 7.96
CA TYR A 187 6.28 13.29 6.95
C TYR A 187 7.09 14.30 6.13
N SER A 188 8.36 13.98 5.91
CA SER A 188 9.30 14.90 5.25
C SER A 188 8.98 15.20 3.79
N LYS A 189 8.16 14.37 3.12
CA LYS A 189 7.79 14.57 1.71
C LYS A 189 6.35 15.08 1.50
N CYS A 190 5.72 15.62 2.54
CA CYS A 190 4.35 16.12 2.44
C CYS A 190 4.18 17.18 1.35
N GLU A 191 5.14 18.08 1.17
CA GLU A 191 5.09 19.11 0.13
C GLU A 191 5.11 18.49 -1.28
N ALA A 192 6.01 17.53 -1.51
CA ALA A 192 6.08 16.82 -2.79
C ALA A 192 4.77 16.06 -3.08
N PHE A 193 4.24 15.36 -2.08
CA PHE A 193 3.01 14.58 -2.22
C PHE A 193 1.78 15.48 -2.42
N ALA A 194 1.73 16.62 -1.75
CA ALA A 194 0.69 17.62 -1.97
C ALA A 194 0.75 18.18 -3.41
N ASN A 195 1.93 18.47 -3.93
CA ASN A 195 2.10 18.92 -5.32
C ASN A 195 1.72 17.84 -6.35
N GLU A 196 1.82 16.56 -5.98
CA GLU A 196 1.34 15.43 -6.79
C GLU A 196 -0.19 15.19 -6.66
N GLY A 197 -0.90 15.99 -5.87
CA GLY A 197 -2.35 15.88 -5.68
C GLY A 197 -2.80 14.83 -4.66
N LYS A 198 -1.88 14.27 -3.86
CA LYS A 198 -2.20 13.20 -2.88
C LYS A 198 -3.16 13.62 -1.78
N CYS A 199 -3.30 14.91 -1.54
CA CYS A 199 -4.25 15.45 -0.57
C CYS A 199 -5.72 15.25 -0.97
N ASP A 200 -5.98 15.04 -2.27
CA ASP A 200 -7.34 14.93 -2.82
C ASP A 200 -7.79 13.48 -3.06
N ASP A 201 -6.88 12.50 -2.89
CA ASP A 201 -7.15 11.06 -3.06
C ASP A 201 -8.07 10.49 -1.95
N GLY A 202 -8.38 11.29 -0.92
CA GLY A 202 -9.18 10.86 0.23
C GLY A 202 -8.47 9.89 1.17
N ASP A 203 -7.13 9.82 1.09
CA ASP A 203 -6.30 8.98 1.96
C ASP A 203 -6.22 9.58 3.38
N PRO A 204 -6.73 8.87 4.42
CA PRO A 204 -6.65 9.33 5.80
C PRO A 204 -5.21 9.52 6.28
N TRP A 205 -4.23 8.87 5.66
CA TRP A 205 -2.83 9.01 6.02
C TRP A 205 -2.30 10.42 5.72
N MET A 206 -2.68 11.01 4.58
CA MET A 206 -2.28 12.37 4.22
C MET A 206 -2.96 13.40 5.14
N ASP A 207 -4.23 13.17 5.48
CA ASP A 207 -4.95 13.97 6.47
C ASP A 207 -4.36 13.86 7.89
N GLU A 208 -3.67 12.76 8.22
CA GLU A 208 -3.01 12.58 9.51
C GLU A 208 -1.58 13.14 9.54
N ASN A 209 -0.81 12.95 8.47
CA ASN A 209 0.64 13.17 8.48
C ASN A 209 1.09 14.38 7.66
N CYS A 210 0.23 14.98 6.85
CA CYS A 210 0.58 16.06 5.91
C CYS A 210 -0.39 17.25 5.97
N ARG A 211 -0.81 17.63 7.18
CA ARG A 211 -1.91 18.58 7.38
C ARG A 211 -1.58 19.99 6.91
N ARG A 212 -0.33 20.44 7.04
CA ARG A 212 0.06 21.78 6.63
C ARG A 212 0.14 21.86 5.11
N SER A 213 0.84 20.92 4.50
CA SER A 213 0.94 20.81 3.03
C SER A 213 -0.43 20.60 2.38
N CYS A 214 -1.32 19.82 2.99
CA CYS A 214 -2.69 19.60 2.51
C CYS A 214 -3.71 20.68 2.94
N SER A 215 -3.27 21.78 3.57
CA SER A 215 -4.15 22.88 4.00
C SER A 215 -5.31 22.45 4.93
N LYS A 216 -5.10 21.42 5.76
CA LYS A 216 -6.10 20.84 6.69
C LYS A 216 -6.09 21.45 8.09
N CYS A 217 -5.34 22.53 8.29
CA CYS A 217 -5.17 23.18 9.59
C CYS A 217 -6.35 24.06 10.04
N ASN A 218 -7.36 24.25 9.19
CA ASN A 218 -8.53 25.08 9.51
C ASN A 218 -9.53 24.40 10.46
N GLN A 219 -9.31 23.12 10.78
CA GLN A 219 -10.11 22.34 11.72
C GLN A 219 -9.14 21.50 12.55
N THR A 220 -9.40 21.23 13.82
CA THR A 220 -8.56 20.32 14.62
C THR A 220 -8.87 18.84 14.35
N ARG A 221 -7.93 17.92 14.62
CA ARG A 221 -8.23 16.46 14.56
C ARG A 221 -9.43 16.10 15.43
N THR A 222 -9.46 16.67 16.62
CA THR A 222 -10.55 16.47 17.57
C THR A 222 -11.89 16.95 17.00
N GLU A 223 -11.95 18.10 16.33
CA GLU A 223 -13.17 18.59 15.68
C GLU A 223 -13.56 17.73 14.47
N GLN A 224 -12.60 17.33 13.63
CA GLN A 224 -12.84 16.45 12.48
C GLN A 224 -13.40 15.09 12.90
N CYS A 225 -12.96 14.59 14.05
CA CYS A 225 -13.36 13.30 14.59
C CYS A 225 -14.64 13.39 15.45
N LYS A 226 -14.95 14.56 16.03
CA LYS A 226 -16.21 14.83 16.75
C LYS A 226 -17.35 15.22 15.81
N SER A 227 -17.07 15.81 14.65
CA SER A 227 -18.09 16.28 13.69
C SER A 227 -18.76 15.16 12.87
N LYS A 228 -18.67 13.91 13.33
CA LYS A 228 -19.45 12.79 12.82
C LYS A 228 -20.36 12.24 13.92
N THR A 229 -21.31 13.06 14.38
CA THR A 229 -22.65 12.51 14.63
C THR A 229 -23.13 11.90 13.32
N LYS A 230 -23.05 10.57 13.25
CA LYS A 230 -23.19 9.72 12.06
C LYS A 230 -21.99 9.81 11.12
N PHE A 231 -21.00 8.95 11.37
CA PHE A 231 -20.62 8.06 10.28
C PHE A 231 -21.94 7.41 9.83
N ALA A 232 -22.56 7.93 8.77
CA ALA A 232 -23.29 7.03 7.91
C ALA A 232 -22.25 5.97 7.56
N PHE A 233 -22.44 4.77 8.10
CA PHE A 233 -21.81 3.57 7.61
C PHE A 233 -22.14 3.53 6.12
N SER A 234 -21.29 4.10 5.28
CA SER A 234 -21.45 3.99 3.83
C SER A 234 -21.05 2.57 3.51
N CYS A 235 -22.05 1.70 3.51
CA CYS A 235 -21.97 0.47 2.76
C CYS A 235 -21.92 0.91 1.30
N ASP A 236 -20.73 1.16 0.79
CA ASP A 236 -20.54 1.34 -0.64
C ASP A 236 -21.15 0.11 -1.30
N LYS A 237 -22.32 0.33 -1.91
CA LYS A 237 -23.22 -0.62 -2.57
C LYS A 237 -22.94 -2.07 -2.22
N ALA A 238 -23.77 -2.64 -1.34
CA ALA A 238 -24.04 -4.07 -1.19
C ALA A 238 -23.07 -4.93 -2.00
N SER A 239 -21.94 -5.29 -1.40
CA SER A 239 -20.93 -6.22 -1.96
C SER A 239 -21.63 -7.24 -2.84
N ALA A 240 -21.26 -7.34 -4.11
CA ALA A 240 -22.01 -7.91 -5.25
C ALA A 240 -22.61 -9.34 -5.08
N GLY A 241 -23.43 -9.57 -4.06
CA GLY A 241 -23.98 -10.84 -3.63
C GLY A 241 -24.55 -10.75 -2.20
N CYS A 242 -25.69 -11.41 -1.96
CA CYS A 242 -26.31 -11.48 -0.64
C CYS A 242 -25.54 -12.46 0.26
N HIS A 243 -24.54 -11.97 0.99
CA HIS A 243 -23.68 -12.77 1.88
C HIS A 243 -23.38 -12.01 3.16
N ASN A 244 -23.13 -12.75 4.23
CA ASN A 244 -22.55 -12.21 5.46
C ASN A 244 -21.03 -12.04 5.29
N LYS A 245 -20.44 -11.11 6.04
CA LYS A 245 -19.00 -10.83 6.02
C LYS A 245 -18.26 -11.43 7.21
N TYR A 246 -18.95 -11.75 8.30
CA TYR A 246 -18.35 -12.29 9.52
C TYR A 246 -19.02 -13.59 9.98
N PRO A 247 -18.25 -14.57 10.52
CA PRO A 247 -18.79 -15.80 11.10
C PRO A 247 -19.83 -15.59 12.21
N CYS A 248 -19.66 -14.51 12.96
CA CYS A 248 -20.52 -14.17 14.10
C CYS A 248 -21.88 -13.57 13.72
N CYS A 249 -22.17 -13.35 12.43
CA CYS A 249 -23.41 -12.71 11.99
C CYS A 249 -24.66 -13.45 12.48
N SER A 250 -24.66 -14.78 12.49
CA SER A 250 -25.77 -15.60 13.03
C SER A 250 -25.98 -15.36 14.53
N TYR A 251 -24.90 -15.36 15.32
CA TYR A 251 -24.96 -15.14 16.76
C TYR A 251 -25.40 -13.72 17.13
N TRP A 252 -24.83 -12.71 16.47
CA TRP A 252 -25.19 -11.31 16.70
C TRP A 252 -26.64 -11.04 16.34
N ALA A 253 -27.14 -11.60 15.24
CA ALA A 253 -28.55 -11.49 14.87
C ALA A 253 -29.48 -12.10 15.94
N ASN A 254 -29.14 -13.29 16.45
CA ASN A 254 -29.89 -13.93 17.54
C ASN A 254 -29.80 -13.15 18.86
N SER A 255 -28.73 -12.38 19.05
CA SER A 255 -28.53 -11.53 20.24
C SER A 255 -29.21 -10.16 20.16
N GLY A 256 -29.94 -9.87 19.07
CA GLY A 256 -30.68 -8.62 18.89
C GLY A 256 -29.89 -7.48 18.25
N GLU A 257 -28.66 -7.72 17.78
CA GLU A 257 -27.80 -6.69 17.19
C GLU A 257 -28.38 -6.10 15.90
N CYS A 258 -29.24 -6.82 15.18
CA CYS A 258 -29.93 -6.29 13.99
C CYS A 258 -30.78 -5.05 14.30
N SER A 259 -31.21 -4.89 15.56
CA SER A 259 -31.96 -3.72 16.04
C SER A 259 -31.07 -2.75 16.80
N ALA A 260 -30.18 -3.26 17.66
CA ALA A 260 -29.30 -2.42 18.49
C ALA A 260 -28.19 -1.73 17.68
N ASN A 261 -27.60 -2.43 16.71
CA ASN A 261 -26.52 -1.96 15.85
C ASN A 261 -26.89 -2.12 14.37
N LYS A 262 -28.03 -1.51 14.01
CA LYS A 262 -28.68 -1.66 12.70
C LYS A 262 -27.72 -1.40 11.55
N ASP A 263 -27.03 -0.26 11.52
CA ASP A 263 -26.20 0.12 10.37
C ASP A 263 -25.04 -0.87 10.12
N PHE A 264 -24.37 -1.33 11.18
CA PHE A 264 -23.34 -2.38 11.05
C PHE A 264 -23.93 -3.69 10.55
N MET A 265 -25.02 -4.13 11.16
CA MET A 265 -25.60 -5.43 10.89
C MET A 265 -26.26 -5.52 9.52
N GLU A 266 -26.89 -4.44 9.04
CA GLU A 266 -27.41 -4.37 7.67
C GLU A 266 -26.29 -4.43 6.63
N CYS A 267 -25.10 -3.92 6.97
CA CYS A 267 -23.97 -3.83 6.07
C CYS A 267 -23.16 -5.13 5.98
N TYR A 268 -22.83 -5.69 7.14
CA TYR A 268 -21.90 -6.81 7.26
C TYR A 268 -22.61 -8.14 7.49
N CYS A 269 -23.86 -8.12 7.94
CA CYS A 269 -24.65 -9.31 8.24
C CYS A 269 -26.03 -9.30 7.57
N PRO A 270 -26.14 -8.92 6.28
CA PRO A 270 -27.44 -8.69 5.64
C PRO A 270 -28.29 -9.97 5.55
N VAL A 271 -27.69 -11.15 5.48
CA VAL A 271 -28.43 -12.42 5.44
C VAL A 271 -29.00 -12.73 6.81
N SER A 272 -28.18 -12.68 7.86
CA SER A 272 -28.62 -12.98 9.23
C SER A 272 -29.69 -12.01 9.73
N CYS A 273 -29.62 -10.74 9.31
CA CYS A 273 -30.63 -9.73 9.63
C CYS A 273 -31.77 -9.63 8.61
N LYS A 274 -31.86 -10.57 7.66
CA LYS A 274 -32.93 -10.66 6.66
C LYS A 274 -33.11 -9.38 5.82
N LYS A 275 -32.00 -8.71 5.53
CA LYS A 275 -31.93 -7.52 4.66
C LYS A 275 -31.77 -7.87 3.20
N CYS A 276 -31.34 -9.09 2.92
CA CYS A 276 -31.34 -9.66 1.59
C CYS A 276 -31.69 -11.16 1.67
N THR A 277 -32.13 -11.72 0.54
CA THR A 277 -32.43 -13.14 0.41
C THR A 277 -31.37 -13.80 -0.48
N PRO A 278 -30.55 -14.72 0.05
CA PRO A 278 -29.55 -15.42 -0.75
C PRO A 278 -30.20 -16.44 -1.70
N LYS A 279 -29.50 -16.79 -2.78
CA LYS A 279 -29.92 -17.89 -3.69
C LYS A 279 -29.55 -19.28 -3.15
N TYR A 280 -28.70 -19.34 -2.13
CA TYR A 280 -28.29 -20.54 -1.43
C TYR A 280 -29.05 -20.66 -0.10
N LYS A 281 -29.05 -21.87 0.49
CA LYS A 281 -29.67 -22.11 1.79
C LYS A 281 -28.74 -21.74 2.93
N TYR A 282 -28.92 -20.53 3.46
CA TYR A 282 -28.16 -20.06 4.62
C TYR A 282 -28.40 -20.94 5.86
N GLY A 283 -27.33 -21.33 6.53
CA GLY A 283 -27.34 -22.17 7.73
C GLY A 283 -26.86 -23.61 7.50
N GLU A 284 -27.03 -24.15 6.29
CA GLU A 284 -26.50 -25.47 5.93
C GLU A 284 -24.95 -25.46 5.88
N CYS A 285 -24.34 -26.60 6.18
CA CYS A 285 -22.89 -26.80 6.04
C CYS A 285 -22.54 -26.95 4.55
N ASP A 286 -22.41 -25.83 3.85
CA ASP A 286 -22.12 -25.79 2.43
C ASP A 286 -21.24 -24.60 2.04
N ASP A 287 -20.75 -24.63 0.81
CA ASP A 287 -20.00 -23.54 0.19
C ASP A 287 -20.94 -22.65 -0.62
N TYR A 288 -21.14 -21.43 -0.16
CA TYR A 288 -22.06 -20.47 -0.76
C TYR A 288 -21.48 -19.75 -2.00
N ALA A 289 -20.18 -19.91 -2.26
CA ALA A 289 -19.52 -19.40 -3.45
C ALA A 289 -18.78 -20.48 -4.25
N LEU A 290 -18.77 -20.29 -5.57
CA LEU A 290 -18.22 -21.27 -6.53
C LEU A 290 -16.70 -21.48 -6.41
N TYR A 291 -15.97 -20.54 -5.82
CA TYR A 291 -14.51 -20.59 -5.72
C TYR A 291 -13.99 -21.14 -4.38
N CYS A 292 -14.88 -21.58 -3.49
CA CYS A 292 -14.52 -21.98 -2.13
C CYS A 292 -13.48 -23.10 -2.09
N SER A 293 -13.65 -24.15 -2.89
CA SER A 293 -12.72 -25.28 -2.95
C SER A 293 -11.33 -24.88 -3.43
N ALA A 294 -11.23 -23.94 -4.37
CA ALA A 294 -9.96 -23.49 -4.94
C ALA A 294 -9.15 -22.58 -4.00
N ARG A 295 -9.81 -21.91 -3.05
CA ARG A 295 -9.20 -20.91 -2.16
C ARG A 295 -9.10 -21.35 -0.70
N ALA A 296 -9.61 -22.53 -0.38
CA ALA A 296 -9.74 -23.01 0.99
C ALA A 296 -8.39 -23.14 1.72
N GLU A 297 -7.37 -23.63 1.02
CA GLU A 297 -6.08 -23.96 1.63
C GLU A 297 -5.34 -22.74 2.21
N THR A 298 -5.54 -21.56 1.61
CA THR A 298 -4.81 -20.34 1.96
C THR A 298 -5.68 -19.31 2.68
N GLU A 299 -6.94 -19.15 2.28
CA GLU A 299 -7.75 -18.02 2.74
C GLU A 299 -8.63 -18.36 3.97
N CYS A 300 -8.89 -19.64 4.27
CA CYS A 300 -9.73 -20.01 5.42
C CYS A 300 -9.14 -19.59 6.78
N LYS A 301 -7.82 -19.35 6.87
CA LYS A 301 -7.17 -18.92 8.11
C LYS A 301 -7.11 -17.40 8.26
N THR A 302 -7.25 -16.65 7.16
CA THR A 302 -6.98 -15.20 7.09
C THR A 302 -8.21 -14.39 6.72
N SER A 303 -9.26 -15.03 6.18
CA SER A 303 -10.46 -14.37 5.70
C SER A 303 -11.70 -14.80 6.48
N TYR A 304 -12.27 -13.86 7.25
CA TYR A 304 -13.57 -14.04 7.90
C TYR A 304 -14.71 -14.31 6.91
N TRP A 305 -14.59 -13.76 5.70
CA TRP A 305 -15.56 -14.01 4.65
C TRP A 305 -15.52 -15.48 4.21
N MET A 306 -14.32 -16.05 4.05
CA MET A 306 -14.16 -17.46 3.67
C MET A 306 -14.69 -18.39 4.75
N THR A 307 -14.42 -18.12 6.02
CA THR A 307 -14.94 -18.97 7.10
C THR A 307 -16.46 -18.89 7.27
N GLU A 308 -17.10 -17.78 6.91
CA GLU A 308 -18.57 -17.64 6.92
C GLU A 308 -19.25 -18.20 5.67
N ASN A 309 -18.63 -18.08 4.49
CA ASN A 309 -19.29 -18.38 3.20
C ASN A 309 -18.75 -19.62 2.49
N CYS A 310 -17.61 -20.17 2.91
CA CYS A 310 -17.01 -21.39 2.38
C CYS A 310 -16.93 -22.45 3.48
N ARG A 311 -18.06 -22.72 4.14
CA ARG A 311 -18.09 -23.42 5.42
C ARG A 311 -17.62 -24.87 5.31
N LYS A 312 -17.98 -25.53 4.20
CA LYS A 312 -17.60 -26.91 3.94
C LYS A 312 -16.12 -27.00 3.57
N SER A 313 -15.67 -26.14 2.66
CA SER A 313 -14.27 -26.07 2.24
C SER A 313 -13.32 -25.66 3.38
N CYS A 314 -13.75 -24.75 4.27
CA CYS A 314 -12.97 -24.27 5.40
C CYS A 314 -13.10 -25.13 6.68
N ASN A 315 -13.89 -26.20 6.66
CA ASN A 315 -14.23 -26.97 7.85
C ASN A 315 -14.77 -26.10 9.01
N SER A 316 -15.51 -25.04 8.71
CA SER A 316 -16.11 -24.10 9.66
C SER A 316 -17.62 -24.33 9.86
N CYS A 317 -18.08 -25.55 9.61
CA CYS A 317 -19.49 -25.91 9.78
C CYS A 317 -19.95 -26.02 11.24
N ASP A 318 -19.01 -26.15 12.18
CA ASP A 318 -19.32 -26.26 13.59
C ASP A 318 -19.80 -24.92 14.18
N LEU A 319 -21.11 -24.82 14.39
CA LEU A 319 -21.77 -23.63 14.94
C LEU A 319 -21.51 -23.44 16.44
N SER A 320 -20.94 -24.43 17.15
CA SER A 320 -20.60 -24.30 18.58
C SER A 320 -19.52 -23.25 18.85
N LYS A 321 -18.76 -22.88 17.81
CA LYS A 321 -17.77 -21.81 17.82
C LYS A 321 -18.38 -20.40 17.82
N ASN A 322 -19.64 -20.24 17.45
CA ASN A 322 -20.34 -18.94 17.51
C ASN A 322 -20.89 -18.66 18.92
N SER A 323 -20.01 -18.79 19.92
CA SER A 323 -20.32 -18.55 21.33
C SER A 323 -20.04 -17.10 21.73
N GLN A 324 -20.53 -16.69 22.91
CA GLN A 324 -20.25 -15.35 23.46
C GLN A 324 -18.75 -15.08 23.68
N GLN A 325 -17.93 -16.14 23.81
CA GLN A 325 -16.49 -16.03 24.04
C GLN A 325 -15.70 -15.77 22.76
N GLU A 326 -16.20 -16.23 21.61
CA GLU A 326 -15.57 -16.03 20.28
C GLU A 326 -16.19 -14.86 19.50
N CYS A 327 -17.45 -14.53 19.79
CA CYS A 327 -18.19 -13.44 19.17
C CYS A 327 -18.49 -12.33 20.18
N PRO A 328 -17.50 -11.46 20.50
CA PRO A 328 -17.72 -10.37 21.45
C PRO A 328 -18.81 -9.41 20.93
N LYS A 329 -19.49 -8.76 21.88
CA LYS A 329 -20.45 -7.70 21.56
C LYS A 329 -19.75 -6.55 20.84
N LYS A 330 -20.39 -6.04 19.80
CA LYS A 330 -19.93 -4.85 19.07
C LYS A 330 -20.46 -3.62 19.81
N SER A 331 -19.64 -3.03 20.69
CA SER A 331 -19.89 -1.73 21.33
C SER A 331 -19.65 -0.59 20.34
#